data_AF-A0A7C2S1A9-F1
#
_entry.id   AF-A0A7C2S1A9-F1
#
_cell.length_a   1.000
_cell.length_b   1.000
_cell.length_c   1.000
_cell.angle_alpha   90.00
_cell.angle_beta   90.00
_cell.angle_gamma   90.00
#
_symmetry.space_group_name_H-M   'P 1'
#
loop_
_entity.id
_entity.type
_entity.pdbx_description
1 polymer ?
#
loop_
_entity_poly.entity_id
_entity_poly.type
_entity_poly.pdbx_seq_one_letter_code
_entity_poly.pdbx_strand_id
1 'polypeptide(L)'
;MDIQTEFQVLRREWENIKLSLEICGDIGGFDFGNDPCLSSDLARNLMEMDNKILVNGYLTLEAAYVFTTLATKAGENLGLSGEFARTFGSGYGWVRTGWFDLRWINHSRRVRLKDCVVNQVLFFKLFFPSSECDFCWDFDSLLVRKKLKIIFDKFFTWQNNPRNHVEDFMCYKSELVPLWHGLVLALDSLVGRC
;
A
#
# COMPACT_ATOMS: atom_id res chain seq x y z
N MET A 1 25.40 -9.77 8.62
CA MET A 1 24.11 -9.07 8.74
C MET A 1 23.35 -9.81 9.83
N ASP A 2 22.93 -9.11 10.88
CA ASP A 2 22.39 -9.75 12.08
C ASP A 2 20.87 -9.89 11.94
N ILE A 3 20.40 -11.13 11.94
CA ILE A 3 18.98 -11.51 11.87
C ILE A 3 18.17 -10.81 12.97
N GLN A 4 18.78 -10.53 14.12
CA GLN A 4 18.13 -9.79 15.20
C GLN A 4 17.77 -8.36 14.81
N THR A 5 18.59 -7.69 13.99
CA THR A 5 18.34 -6.32 13.52
C THR A 5 17.16 -6.29 12.54
N GLU A 6 17.11 -7.24 11.60
CA GLU A 6 15.99 -7.37 10.65
C GLU A 6 14.66 -7.55 11.38
N PHE A 7 14.62 -8.42 12.40
CA PHE A 7 13.41 -8.63 13.20
C PHE A 7 12.99 -7.39 14.00
N GLN A 8 13.94 -6.59 14.49
CA GLN A 8 13.62 -5.37 15.23
C GLN A 8 12.98 -4.32 14.32
N VAL A 9 13.56 -4.10 13.14
CA VAL A 9 13.02 -3.16 12.15
C VAL A 9 11.65 -3.62 11.68
N LEU A 10 11.49 -4.90 11.39
CA LEU A 10 10.22 -5.45 10.93
C LEU A 10 9.13 -5.34 12.00
N ARG A 11 9.46 -5.62 13.27
CA ARG A 11 8.54 -5.41 14.39
C ARG A 11 8.14 -3.94 14.51
N ARG A 12 9.08 -3.01 14.42
CA ARG A 12 8.80 -1.57 14.45
C ARG A 12 7.79 -1.19 13.37
N GLU A 13 7.99 -1.63 12.14
CA GLU A 13 7.08 -1.29 11.05
C GLU A 13 5.71 -1.97 11.14
N TRP A 14 5.65 -3.18 11.69
CA TRP A 14 4.37 -3.83 11.98
C TRP A 14 3.55 -3.05 13.02
N GLU A 15 4.19 -2.60 14.10
CA GLU A 15 3.52 -1.78 15.12
C GLU A 15 3.04 -0.43 14.55
N ASN A 16 3.80 0.18 13.63
CA ASN A 16 3.36 1.40 12.93
C ASN A 16 2.07 1.17 12.13
N ILE A 17 1.97 0.04 11.43
CA ILE A 17 0.74 -0.32 10.68
C ILE A 17 -0.40 -0.64 11.63
N LYS A 18 -0.12 -1.34 12.75
CA LYS A 18 -1.10 -1.64 13.78
C LYS A 18 -1.73 -0.37 14.34
N LEU A 19 -0.94 0.64 14.64
CA LEU A 19 -1.41 1.95 15.08
C LEU A 19 -2.24 2.66 13.99
N SER A 20 -1.78 2.60 12.74
CA SER A 20 -2.47 3.22 11.61
C SER A 20 -3.85 2.59 11.33
N LEU A 21 -4.00 1.29 11.59
CA LEU A 21 -5.20 0.51 11.33
C LEU A 21 -6.00 0.16 12.60
N GLU A 22 -5.66 0.72 13.76
CA GLU A 22 -6.27 0.34 15.04
C GLU A 22 -7.81 0.45 15.05
N ILE A 23 -8.36 1.40 14.29
CA ILE A 23 -9.82 1.64 14.20
C ILE A 23 -10.48 0.61 13.27
N CYS A 24 -9.72 -0.01 12.37
CA CYS A 24 -10.20 -1.07 11.48
C CYS A 24 -10.40 -2.39 12.21
N GLY A 25 -9.63 -2.64 13.27
CA GLY A 25 -9.69 -3.85 14.08
C GLY A 25 -8.29 -4.28 14.53
N ASP A 26 -8.22 -5.42 15.21
CA ASP A 26 -6.93 -6.00 15.60
C ASP A 26 -6.34 -6.81 14.44
N ILE A 27 -5.21 -6.34 13.92
CA ILE A 27 -4.45 -7.05 12.89
C ILE A 27 -3.61 -8.19 13.47
N GLY A 28 -3.61 -8.38 14.80
CA GLY A 28 -2.85 -9.39 15.51
C GLY A 28 -1.35 -9.09 15.58
N GLY A 29 -0.60 -10.07 16.10
CA GLY A 29 0.86 -10.06 16.00
C GLY A 29 1.32 -10.60 14.65
N PHE A 30 2.53 -10.26 14.26
CA PHE A 30 3.19 -10.89 13.11
C PHE A 30 4.10 -11.99 13.63
N ASP A 31 3.83 -13.25 13.27
CA ASP A 31 4.70 -14.37 13.66
C ASP A 31 5.92 -14.42 12.74
N PHE A 32 6.96 -13.70 13.16
CA PHE A 32 8.19 -13.53 12.39
C PHE A 32 9.01 -14.83 12.25
N GLY A 33 8.79 -15.83 13.11
CA GLY A 33 9.62 -17.04 13.18
C GLY A 33 9.12 -18.22 12.34
N ASN A 34 7.81 -18.27 12.07
CA ASN A 34 7.16 -19.38 11.34
C ASN A 34 6.57 -18.98 9.99
N ASP A 35 6.58 -17.70 9.63
CA ASP A 35 6.08 -17.27 8.32
C ASP A 35 7.22 -17.39 7.27
N PRO A 36 7.22 -18.40 6.38
CA PRO A 36 8.23 -18.55 5.33
C PRO A 36 8.24 -17.37 4.33
N CYS A 37 7.32 -16.41 4.52
CA CYS A 37 7.17 -15.18 3.76
C CYS A 37 8.04 -14.00 4.20
N LEU A 38 8.95 -14.15 5.17
CA LEU A 38 10.13 -13.27 5.24
C LEU A 38 11.05 -13.62 4.06
N SER A 39 10.53 -13.36 2.87
CA SER A 39 11.22 -13.60 1.62
C SER A 39 12.56 -12.88 1.68
N SER A 40 13.58 -13.43 1.02
CA SER A 40 14.87 -12.75 0.88
C SER A 40 14.71 -11.31 0.37
N ASP A 41 13.65 -11.05 -0.40
CA ASP A 41 13.29 -9.72 -0.88
C ASP A 41 12.72 -8.82 0.23
N LEU A 42 11.83 -9.30 1.09
CA LEU A 42 11.32 -8.51 2.22
C LEU A 42 12.45 -8.15 3.18
N ALA A 43 13.29 -9.10 3.58
CA ALA A 43 14.44 -8.85 4.44
C ALA A 43 15.38 -7.79 3.84
N ARG A 44 15.73 -7.96 2.55
CA ARG A 44 16.60 -7.02 1.83
C ARG A 44 16.01 -5.61 1.76
N ASN A 45 14.74 -5.48 1.34
CA ASN A 45 14.09 -4.16 1.24
C ASN A 45 13.91 -3.51 2.60
N LEU A 46 13.65 -4.30 3.65
CA LEU A 46 13.53 -3.80 5.01
C LEU A 46 14.83 -3.17 5.51
N MET A 47 15.96 -3.83 5.26
CA MET A 47 17.28 -3.30 5.62
C MET A 47 17.68 -2.10 4.77
N GLU A 48 17.44 -2.16 3.45
CA GLU A 48 17.70 -1.02 2.56
C GLU A 48 16.83 0.20 2.93
N MET A 49 15.58 -0.01 3.32
CA MET A 49 14.69 1.04 3.84
C MET A 49 15.25 1.63 5.13
N ASP A 50 15.62 0.81 6.11
CA ASP A 50 16.13 1.28 7.41
C ASP A 50 17.45 2.08 7.25
N ASN A 51 18.35 1.63 6.37
CA ASN A 51 19.58 2.34 6.06
C ASN A 51 19.35 3.73 5.45
N LYS A 52 18.22 3.94 4.75
CA LYS A 52 17.88 5.20 4.07
C LYS A 52 16.97 6.11 4.90
N ILE A 53 16.41 5.61 6.01
CA ILE A 53 15.33 6.30 6.73
C ILE A 53 15.73 7.68 7.27
N LEU A 54 16.99 7.86 7.69
CA LEU A 54 17.47 9.14 8.23
C LEU A 54 17.58 10.24 7.17
N VAL A 55 17.81 9.87 5.90
CA VAL A 55 18.03 10.81 4.81
C VAL A 55 16.75 11.02 3.99
N ASN A 56 16.02 9.93 3.73
CA ASN A 56 14.88 9.93 2.82
C ASN A 56 13.54 9.74 3.54
N GLY A 57 13.53 9.51 4.86
CA GLY A 57 12.34 9.02 5.54
C GLY A 57 11.84 7.74 4.88
N TYR A 58 10.53 7.62 4.72
CA TYR A 58 9.91 6.53 3.97
C TYR A 58 9.73 6.83 2.47
N LEU A 59 10.34 7.90 1.94
CA LEU A 59 10.21 8.28 0.53
C LEU A 59 11.15 7.45 -0.37
N THR A 60 11.06 6.12 -0.28
CA THR A 60 11.91 5.19 -1.06
C THR A 60 11.10 4.04 -1.66
N LEU A 61 11.60 3.45 -2.75
CA LEU A 61 11.03 2.26 -3.38
C LEU A 61 11.01 1.05 -2.43
N GLU A 62 12.03 0.94 -1.56
CA GLU A 62 12.11 -0.15 -0.60
C GLU A 62 11.05 -0.03 0.48
N ALA A 63 10.81 1.20 0.97
CA ALA A 63 9.71 1.48 1.89
C ALA A 63 8.36 1.12 1.25
N ALA A 64 8.16 1.48 -0.03
CA ALA A 64 6.90 1.20 -0.74
C ALA A 64 6.57 -0.29 -0.75
N TYR A 65 7.58 -1.14 -0.98
CA TYR A 65 7.42 -2.59 -0.98
C TYR A 65 7.22 -3.17 0.41
N VAL A 66 7.98 -2.71 1.41
CA VAL A 66 7.80 -3.13 2.80
C VAL A 66 6.38 -2.81 3.25
N PHE A 67 5.93 -1.57 3.11
CA PHE A 67 4.58 -1.18 3.51
C PHE A 67 3.49 -1.85 2.68
N THR A 68 3.69 -2.06 1.37
CA THR A 68 2.75 -2.82 0.54
C THR A 68 2.58 -4.25 1.07
N THR A 69 3.68 -4.92 1.39
CA THR A 69 3.69 -6.31 1.86
C THR A 69 3.02 -6.41 3.23
N LEU A 70 3.43 -5.58 4.18
CA LEU A 70 2.90 -5.61 5.53
C LEU A 70 1.43 -5.17 5.58
N ALA A 71 1.04 -4.13 4.83
CA ALA A 71 -0.36 -3.69 4.78
C ALA A 71 -1.26 -4.69 4.05
N THR A 72 -0.74 -5.44 3.07
CA THR A 72 -1.45 -6.59 2.48
C THR A 72 -1.77 -7.61 3.56
N LYS A 73 -0.77 -8.04 4.32
CA LYS A 73 -0.95 -9.00 5.42
C LYS A 73 -1.90 -8.49 6.50
N ALA A 74 -1.80 -7.21 6.86
CA ALA A 74 -2.72 -6.58 7.80
C ALA A 74 -4.16 -6.60 7.28
N GLY A 75 -4.36 -6.30 5.98
CA GLY A 75 -5.66 -6.42 5.33
C GLY A 75 -6.21 -7.84 5.36
N GLU A 76 -5.36 -8.85 5.13
CA GLU A 76 -5.73 -10.27 5.26
C GLU A 76 -6.18 -10.62 6.67
N ASN A 77 -5.41 -10.19 7.68
CA ASN A 77 -5.74 -10.44 9.09
C ASN A 77 -7.07 -9.76 9.50
N LEU A 78 -7.44 -8.65 8.87
CA LEU A 78 -8.73 -7.98 9.06
C LEU A 78 -9.88 -8.60 8.22
N GLY A 79 -9.59 -9.59 7.38
CA GLY A 79 -10.60 -10.33 6.61
C GLY A 79 -10.74 -9.95 5.13
N LEU A 80 -9.84 -9.13 4.58
CA LEU A 80 -9.73 -8.99 3.12
C LEU A 80 -9.08 -10.24 2.51
N SER A 81 -9.44 -10.57 1.29
CA SER A 81 -9.01 -11.79 0.61
C SER A 81 -8.38 -11.47 -0.74
N GLY A 82 -7.33 -12.22 -1.09
CA GLY A 82 -6.72 -12.25 -2.41
C GLY A 82 -6.40 -10.86 -2.97
N GLU A 83 -7.09 -10.49 -4.05
CA GLU A 83 -6.82 -9.25 -4.78
C GLU A 83 -7.18 -7.98 -4.01
N PHE A 84 -8.21 -8.01 -3.15
CA PHE A 84 -8.60 -6.85 -2.34
C PHE A 84 -7.55 -6.52 -1.29
N ALA A 85 -7.00 -7.55 -0.61
CA ALA A 85 -5.92 -7.34 0.35
C ALA A 85 -4.66 -6.77 -0.33
N ARG A 86 -4.27 -7.32 -1.49
CA ARG A 86 -3.13 -6.82 -2.26
C ARG A 86 -3.33 -5.37 -2.72
N THR A 87 -4.52 -5.07 -3.24
CA THR A 87 -4.84 -3.72 -3.72
C THR A 87 -4.86 -2.71 -2.58
N PHE A 88 -5.42 -3.12 -1.43
CA PHE A 88 -5.39 -2.32 -0.21
C PHE A 88 -3.95 -2.04 0.24
N GLY A 89 -3.11 -3.09 0.29
CA GLY A 89 -1.71 -2.97 0.65
C GLY A 89 -0.92 -2.06 -0.29
N SER A 90 -1.08 -2.21 -1.61
CA SER A 90 -0.40 -1.35 -2.59
C SER A 90 -0.83 0.12 -2.46
N GLY A 91 -2.12 0.37 -2.26
CA GLY A 91 -2.64 1.73 -2.04
C GLY A 91 -2.10 2.35 -0.75
N TYR A 92 -2.07 1.58 0.35
CA TYR A 92 -1.46 1.99 1.61
C TYR A 92 0.02 2.33 1.44
N GLY A 93 0.79 1.45 0.79
CA GLY A 93 2.21 1.65 0.52
C GLY A 93 2.45 2.94 -0.25
N TRP A 94 1.66 3.21 -1.29
CA TRP A 94 1.77 4.43 -2.06
C TRP A 94 1.46 5.68 -1.24
N VAL A 95 0.35 5.72 -0.52
CA VAL A 95 0.00 6.90 0.31
C VAL A 95 1.05 7.15 1.41
N ARG A 96 1.62 6.09 1.99
CA ARG A 96 2.64 6.20 3.04
C ARG A 96 3.99 6.71 2.54
N THR A 97 4.35 6.38 1.30
CA THR A 97 5.73 6.56 0.80
C THR A 97 5.84 7.51 -0.38
N GLY A 98 4.73 7.86 -1.01
CA GLY A 98 4.70 8.60 -2.27
C GLY A 98 5.15 7.78 -3.49
N TRP A 99 5.47 6.49 -3.33
CA TRP A 99 6.01 5.64 -4.39
C TRP A 99 5.04 4.54 -4.86
N PHE A 100 4.95 4.36 -6.17
CA PHE A 100 4.27 3.21 -6.78
C PHE A 100 5.13 1.94 -6.67
N ASP A 101 4.65 0.92 -5.96
CA ASP A 101 5.26 -0.42 -6.01
C ASP A 101 4.74 -1.20 -7.22
N LEU A 102 5.48 -1.12 -8.34
CA LEU A 102 5.14 -1.79 -9.61
C LEU A 102 5.60 -3.25 -9.68
N ARG A 103 6.31 -3.76 -8.66
CA ARG A 103 6.92 -5.11 -8.72
C ARG A 103 5.90 -6.24 -8.85
N TRP A 104 4.68 -6.03 -8.33
CA TRP A 104 3.59 -7.00 -8.39
C TRP A 104 2.99 -7.18 -9.80
N ILE A 105 3.24 -6.22 -10.69
CA ILE A 105 2.72 -6.21 -12.07
C ILE A 105 3.38 -7.30 -12.92
N ASN A 106 4.61 -7.69 -12.57
CA ASN A 106 5.35 -8.73 -13.29
C ASN A 106 4.90 -10.15 -12.95
N HIS A 107 4.23 -10.39 -11.82
CA HIS A 107 3.88 -11.74 -11.37
C HIS A 107 2.51 -12.24 -11.84
N SER A 108 1.64 -11.34 -12.31
CA SER A 108 0.29 -11.71 -12.74
C SER A 108 0.11 -11.53 -14.25
N ARG A 109 0.32 -12.59 -15.04
CA ARG A 109 0.08 -12.63 -16.51
C ARG A 109 -1.34 -12.20 -16.95
N ARG A 110 -2.27 -11.99 -16.01
CA ARG A 110 -3.68 -11.61 -16.28
C ARG A 110 -4.04 -10.17 -15.90
N VAL A 111 -3.26 -9.50 -15.05
CA VAL A 111 -3.59 -8.13 -14.61
C VAL A 111 -2.84 -7.15 -15.50
N ARG A 112 -3.59 -6.30 -16.21
CA ARG A 112 -2.96 -5.27 -17.05
C ARG A 112 -2.41 -4.19 -16.11
N LEU A 113 -1.21 -3.66 -16.40
CA LEU A 113 -0.63 -2.47 -15.74
C LEU A 113 -1.68 -1.37 -15.52
N LYS A 114 -2.57 -1.17 -16.51
CA LYS A 114 -3.73 -0.28 -16.45
C LYS A 114 -4.62 -0.49 -15.22
N ASP A 115 -4.99 -1.73 -14.96
CA ASP A 115 -5.94 -2.06 -13.91
C ASP A 115 -5.29 -1.93 -12.52
N CYS A 116 -4.00 -2.26 -12.39
CA CYS A 116 -3.22 -1.97 -11.16
C CYS A 116 -3.15 -0.47 -10.85
N VAL A 117 -2.85 0.35 -11.86
CA VAL A 117 -2.76 1.81 -11.68
C VAL A 117 -4.12 2.39 -11.32
N VAL A 118 -5.21 1.95 -11.96
CA VAL A 118 -6.58 2.38 -11.61
C VAL A 118 -6.89 2.09 -10.15
N ASN A 119 -6.59 0.88 -9.69
CA ASN A 119 -6.82 0.46 -8.31
C ASN A 119 -6.04 1.27 -7.28
N GLN A 120 -4.78 1.59 -7.58
CA GLN A 120 -3.97 2.44 -6.70
C GLN A 120 -4.50 3.88 -6.70
N VAL A 121 -4.81 4.46 -7.87
CA VAL A 121 -5.39 5.82 -7.98
C VAL A 121 -6.72 5.92 -7.24
N LEU A 122 -7.53 4.87 -7.31
CA LEU A 122 -8.78 4.79 -6.59
C LEU A 122 -8.52 4.86 -5.07
N PHE A 123 -7.53 4.13 -4.55
CA PHE A 123 -7.16 4.23 -3.13
C PHE A 123 -6.72 5.66 -2.78
N PHE A 124 -5.85 6.25 -3.60
CA PHE A 124 -5.36 7.61 -3.40
C PHE A 124 -6.50 8.64 -3.40
N LYS A 125 -7.47 8.54 -4.32
CA LYS A 125 -8.64 9.42 -4.36
C LYS A 125 -9.57 9.23 -3.17
N LEU A 126 -9.72 8.00 -2.66
CA LEU A 126 -10.47 7.76 -1.43
C LEU A 126 -9.75 8.37 -0.21
N PHE A 127 -8.41 8.37 -0.22
CA PHE A 127 -7.60 8.96 0.85
C PHE A 127 -7.53 10.50 0.77
N PHE A 128 -7.48 11.04 -0.44
CA PHE A 128 -7.40 12.47 -0.76
C PHE A 128 -8.59 12.88 -1.65
N PRO A 129 -9.80 13.02 -1.06
CA PRO A 129 -11.00 13.34 -1.83
C PRO A 129 -11.02 14.78 -2.38
N SER A 130 -10.19 15.68 -1.83
CA SER A 130 -10.07 17.08 -2.25
C SER A 130 -8.69 17.37 -2.87
N SER A 131 -8.67 18.18 -3.93
CA SER A 131 -7.44 18.63 -4.63
C SER A 131 -6.54 19.55 -3.81
N GLU A 132 -7.05 20.05 -2.67
CA GLU A 132 -6.31 20.84 -1.69
C GLU A 132 -5.82 19.90 -0.59
N CYS A 133 -4.71 19.21 -0.82
CA CYS A 133 -4.06 18.39 0.19
C CYS A 133 -2.61 18.82 0.31
N ASP A 134 -2.27 19.40 1.46
CA ASP A 134 -0.91 19.78 1.80
C ASP A 134 -0.13 18.50 2.14
N PHE A 135 0.81 18.04 1.31
CA PHE A 135 1.46 16.71 1.38
C PHE A 135 2.31 16.44 2.65
N CYS A 136 2.22 17.28 3.67
CA CYS A 136 2.98 17.20 4.92
C CYS A 136 2.19 16.47 6.04
N TRP A 137 1.76 15.21 5.79
CA TRP A 137 0.86 14.50 6.70
C TRP A 137 1.62 13.70 7.76
N ASP A 138 1.27 13.95 9.02
CA ASP A 138 1.54 13.02 10.12
C ASP A 138 0.64 11.78 9.95
N PHE A 139 1.23 10.69 9.48
CA PHE A 139 0.53 9.43 9.23
C PHE A 139 0.02 8.78 10.53
N ASP A 140 0.58 9.16 11.68
CA ASP A 140 0.18 8.63 12.98
C ASP A 140 -1.05 9.37 13.54
N SER A 141 -1.55 10.39 12.84
CA SER A 141 -2.69 11.20 13.25
C SER A 141 -4.03 10.44 13.21
N LEU A 142 -4.95 10.84 14.11
CA LEU A 142 -6.31 10.31 14.15
C LEU A 142 -7.07 10.48 12.82
N LEU A 143 -6.76 11.54 12.07
CA LEU A 143 -7.37 11.78 10.76
C LEU A 143 -7.01 10.67 9.76
N VAL A 144 -5.74 10.27 9.73
CA VAL A 144 -5.28 9.18 8.85
C VAL A 144 -5.93 7.87 9.25
N ARG A 145 -6.01 7.55 10.54
CA ARG A 145 -6.70 6.34 11.03
C ARG A 145 -8.17 6.30 10.61
N LYS A 146 -8.89 7.43 10.72
CA LYS A 146 -10.29 7.54 10.27
C LYS A 146 -10.43 7.37 8.75
N LYS A 147 -9.52 7.95 7.96
CA LYS A 147 -9.52 7.79 6.49
C LYS A 147 -9.24 6.34 6.09
N LEU A 148 -8.24 5.70 6.71
CA LEU A 148 -7.91 4.30 6.47
C LEU A 148 -9.09 3.38 6.83
N LYS A 149 -9.85 3.69 7.89
CA LYS A 149 -11.08 2.96 8.23
C LYS A 149 -12.13 3.03 7.11
N ILE A 150 -12.40 4.23 6.60
CA ILE A 150 -13.37 4.45 5.51
C ILE A 150 -12.94 3.65 4.26
N ILE A 151 -11.66 3.70 3.92
CA ILE A 151 -11.11 2.94 2.79
C ILE A 151 -11.26 1.45 3.03
N PHE A 152 -10.86 0.96 4.20
CA PHE A 152 -10.98 -0.46 4.54
C PHE A 152 -12.43 -0.94 4.44
N ASP A 153 -13.39 -0.20 4.99
CA ASP A 153 -14.81 -0.53 4.92
C ASP A 153 -15.33 -0.58 3.47
N LYS A 154 -14.84 0.31 2.61
CA LYS A 154 -15.15 0.31 1.18
C LYS A 154 -14.61 -0.96 0.49
N PHE A 155 -13.37 -1.34 0.78
CA PHE A 155 -12.77 -2.58 0.28
C PHE A 155 -13.51 -3.82 0.76
N PHE A 156 -13.88 -3.86 2.04
CA PHE A 156 -14.65 -4.95 2.62
C PHE A 156 -16.05 -5.03 1.97
N THR A 157 -16.68 -3.89 1.69
CA THR A 157 -17.95 -3.82 0.96
C THR A 157 -17.81 -4.34 -0.47
N TRP A 158 -16.76 -3.94 -1.19
CA TRP A 158 -16.49 -4.43 -2.54
C TRP A 158 -16.22 -5.92 -2.61
N GLN A 159 -15.51 -6.46 -1.62
CA GLN A 159 -15.30 -7.90 -1.50
C GLN A 159 -16.63 -8.65 -1.37
N ASN A 160 -17.53 -8.16 -0.52
CA ASN A 160 -18.83 -8.81 -0.27
C ASN A 160 -19.86 -8.51 -1.36
N ASN A 161 -19.66 -7.45 -2.15
CA ASN A 161 -20.50 -7.08 -3.29
C ASN A 161 -19.64 -6.61 -4.49
N PRO A 162 -19.15 -7.54 -5.32
CA PRO A 162 -18.26 -7.23 -6.44
C PRO A 162 -18.85 -6.30 -7.51
N ARG A 163 -20.19 -6.16 -7.60
CA ARG A 163 -20.81 -5.25 -8.58
C ARG A 163 -20.44 -3.80 -8.31
N ASN A 164 -20.47 -3.39 -7.04
CA ASN A 164 -20.09 -2.05 -6.61
C ASN A 164 -18.63 -1.74 -6.97
N HIS A 165 -17.75 -2.74 -6.89
CA HIS A 165 -16.36 -2.58 -7.29
C HIS A 165 -16.22 -2.32 -8.79
N VAL A 166 -16.94 -3.08 -9.62
CA VAL A 166 -16.90 -2.91 -11.08
C VAL A 166 -17.40 -1.52 -11.49
N GLU A 167 -18.48 -1.04 -10.88
CA GLU A 167 -19.02 0.29 -11.15
C GLU A 167 -18.03 1.40 -10.81
N ASP A 168 -17.49 1.38 -9.58
CA ASP A 168 -16.49 2.35 -9.13
C ASP A 168 -15.23 2.28 -10.02
N PHE A 169 -14.71 1.07 -10.25
CA PHE A 169 -13.54 0.83 -11.08
C PHE A 169 -13.71 1.39 -12.51
N MET A 170 -14.87 1.16 -13.13
CA MET A 170 -15.13 1.65 -14.49
C MET A 170 -15.26 3.17 -14.54
N CYS A 171 -15.85 3.78 -13.50
CA CYS A 171 -15.90 5.23 -13.35
C CYS A 171 -14.48 5.82 -13.30
N TYR A 172 -13.64 5.38 -12.36
CA TYR A 172 -12.26 5.87 -12.23
C TYR A 172 -11.39 5.57 -13.46
N LYS A 173 -11.58 4.41 -14.10
CA LYS A 173 -10.89 4.06 -15.33
C LYS A 173 -11.21 5.04 -16.45
N SER A 174 -12.47 5.44 -16.59
CA SER A 174 -12.88 6.42 -17.61
C SER A 174 -12.22 7.79 -17.41
N GLU A 175 -12.03 8.21 -16.17
CA GLU A 175 -11.34 9.47 -15.83
C GLU A 175 -9.83 9.40 -16.08
N LEU A 176 -9.23 8.22 -15.95
CA LEU A 176 -7.78 8.01 -16.13
C LEU A 176 -7.37 7.81 -17.58
N VAL A 177 -8.28 7.36 -18.46
CA VAL A 177 -7.98 7.13 -19.88
C VAL A 177 -7.35 8.37 -20.57
N PRO A 178 -7.87 9.59 -20.39
CA PRO A 178 -7.26 10.80 -20.97
C PRO A 178 -5.85 11.09 -20.44
N LEU A 179 -5.55 10.69 -19.20
CA LEU A 179 -4.28 10.95 -18.51
C LEU A 179 -3.25 9.84 -18.72
N TRP A 180 -3.65 8.72 -19.34
CA TRP A 180 -2.85 7.50 -19.39
C TRP A 180 -1.46 7.69 -19.99
N HIS A 181 -1.35 8.49 -21.05
CA HIS A 181 -0.06 8.74 -21.70
C HIS A 181 0.92 9.47 -20.76
N GLY A 182 0.45 10.50 -20.06
CA GLY A 182 1.27 11.22 -19.08
C GLY A 182 1.64 10.36 -17.88
N LEU A 183 0.69 9.54 -17.39
CA LEU A 183 0.93 8.60 -16.30
C LEU A 183 2.01 7.56 -16.66
N VAL A 184 1.95 6.97 -17.86
CA VAL A 184 2.98 6.01 -18.31
C VAL A 184 4.35 6.69 -18.37
N LEU A 185 4.46 7.90 -18.91
CA LEU A 185 5.73 8.63 -18.95
C LEU A 185 6.28 8.95 -17.54
N ALA A 186 5.40 9.29 -16.59
CA ALA A 186 5.79 9.54 -15.20
C ALA A 186 6.24 8.26 -14.47
N LEU A 187 5.63 7.11 -14.80
CA LEU A 187 6.00 5.81 -14.22
C LEU A 187 7.26 5.21 -14.86
N ASP A 188 7.45 5.36 -16.19
CA ASP A 188 8.61 4.84 -16.93
C ASP A 188 9.90 5.63 -16.68
N SER A 189 9.80 6.89 -16.26
CA SER A 189 10.96 7.75 -15.98
C SER A 189 11.70 7.40 -14.67
N LEU A 190 11.39 6.27 -14.02
CA LEU A 190 11.84 5.90 -12.66
C LEU A 190 11.47 6.95 -11.59
N VAL A 191 10.64 7.94 -11.95
CA VAL A 191 10.30 9.01 -11.03
C VAL A 191 9.31 8.49 -10.02
N GLY A 192 8.30 7.67 -10.38
CA GLY A 192 7.45 6.87 -9.47
C GLY A 192 6.82 7.62 -8.28
N ARG A 193 6.98 8.93 -8.26
CA ARG A 193 6.86 9.86 -7.14
C ARG A 193 5.78 10.85 -7.50
N CYS A 194 4.85 11.05 -6.57
CA CYS A 194 3.95 12.19 -6.60
C CYS A 194 4.62 13.43 -6.02
#